data_AF-A0A950J4I3-F1
#
_entry.id   AF-A0A950J4I3-F1
#
_cell.length_a   1.000
_cell.length_b   1.000
_cell.length_c   1.000
_cell.angle_alpha   90.00
_cell.angle_beta   90.00
_cell.angle_gamma   90.00
#
_symmetry.space_group_name_H-M   'P 1'
#
loop_
_entity.id
_entity.type
_entity.pdbx_description
1 polymer ?
#
loop_
_entity_poly.entity_id
_entity_poly.type
_entity_poly.pdbx_seq_one_letter_code
_entity_poly.pdbx_strand_id
1 'polypeptide(L)'
;MSRDDAAFEKMLSDLPVTTYRAGETIMSDGSKTGRLFVLKSGEVAVVKNSVELARVDQPGAVFGELAALLDQPHGADVRALQDSAFHVADGTLLAKEPVLLAAVARILARRFVIVNDSLVALKNEIQTGTSPSGVRNVIAKMETQMMATQILIPF
;
A
#
# COMPACT_ATOMS: atom_id res chain seq x y z
N MET A 1 7.15 -7.05 19.10
CA MET A 1 5.74 -6.73 18.91
C MET A 1 5.41 -5.58 19.84
N SER A 2 5.14 -4.41 19.29
CA SER A 2 4.70 -3.27 20.09
C SER A 2 3.25 -3.49 20.55
N ARG A 3 2.80 -2.73 21.55
CA ARG A 3 1.41 -2.78 22.04
C ARG A 3 0.40 -2.46 20.93
N ASP A 4 0.78 -1.62 19.98
CA ASP A 4 -0.08 -1.17 18.89
C ASP A 4 -0.34 -2.30 17.88
N ASP A 5 0.63 -3.18 17.64
CA ASP A 5 0.55 -4.31 16.70
C ASP A 5 -0.40 -5.36 17.26
N ALA A 6 -0.28 -5.66 18.55
CA ALA A 6 -1.16 -6.61 19.21
C ALA A 6 -2.61 -6.11 19.18
N ALA A 7 -2.83 -4.80 19.35
CA ALA A 7 -4.15 -4.19 19.23
C ALA A 7 -4.67 -4.23 17.79
N PHE A 8 -3.81 -3.97 16.81
CA PHE A 8 -4.15 -3.99 15.39
C PHE A 8 -4.51 -5.39 14.91
N GLU A 9 -3.67 -6.39 15.20
CA GLU A 9 -3.93 -7.80 14.88
C GLU A 9 -5.22 -8.31 15.52
N LYS A 10 -5.45 -7.96 16.79
CA LYS A 10 -6.70 -8.32 17.48
C LYS A 10 -7.91 -7.68 16.81
N MET A 11 -7.84 -6.40 16.44
CA MET A 11 -8.92 -5.73 15.71
C MET A 11 -9.16 -6.38 14.35
N LEU A 12 -8.12 -6.74 13.60
CA LEU A 12 -8.27 -7.43 12.31
C LEU A 12 -8.95 -8.80 12.47
N SER A 13 -8.67 -9.52 13.55
CA SER A 13 -9.25 -10.85 13.80
C SER A 13 -10.78 -10.84 13.91
N ASP A 14 -11.39 -9.70 14.23
CA ASP A 14 -12.83 -9.51 14.32
C ASP A 14 -13.48 -9.14 12.97
N LEU A 15 -12.68 -8.88 11.92
CA LEU A 15 -13.17 -8.49 10.59
C LEU A 15 -13.46 -9.71 9.69
N PRO A 16 -14.47 -9.63 8.82
CA PRO A 16 -14.76 -10.69 7.85
C PRO A 16 -13.60 -10.88 6.88
N VAL A 17 -13.35 -12.14 6.51
CA VAL A 17 -12.29 -12.52 5.57
C VAL A 17 -12.87 -12.83 4.21
N THR A 18 -12.30 -12.26 3.16
CA THR A 18 -12.58 -12.60 1.75
C THR A 18 -11.35 -13.20 1.11
N THR A 19 -11.54 -14.16 0.21
CA THR A 19 -10.45 -14.80 -0.54
C THR A 19 -10.55 -14.49 -2.03
N TYR A 20 -9.40 -14.43 -2.68
CA TYR A 20 -9.26 -14.20 -4.11
C TYR A 20 -8.24 -15.20 -4.67
N ARG A 21 -8.56 -15.82 -5.81
CA ARG A 21 -7.65 -16.72 -6.52
C ARG A 21 -6.59 -15.95 -7.27
N ALA A 22 -5.48 -16.62 -7.57
CA ALA A 22 -4.46 -16.08 -8.47
C ALA A 22 -5.09 -15.54 -9.78
N GLY A 23 -4.73 -14.31 -10.14
CA GLY A 23 -5.22 -13.59 -11.32
C GLY A 23 -6.50 -12.79 -11.10
N GLU A 24 -7.21 -12.94 -9.98
CA GLU A 24 -8.42 -12.15 -9.71
C GLU A 24 -8.09 -10.70 -9.35
N THR A 25 -8.97 -9.79 -9.77
CA THR A 25 -8.88 -8.36 -9.45
C THR A 25 -9.64 -8.07 -8.16
N ILE A 26 -8.92 -7.60 -7.12
CA ILE A 26 -9.49 -7.20 -5.84
C ILE A 26 -10.11 -5.80 -5.95
N MET A 27 -9.43 -4.90 -6.66
CA MET A 27 -9.80 -3.50 -6.86
C MET A 27 -9.48 -3.09 -8.28
N SER A 28 -10.36 -2.31 -8.91
CA SER A 28 -10.12 -1.77 -10.25
C SER A 28 -9.84 -0.27 -10.20
N ASP A 29 -8.91 0.21 -11.02
CA ASP A 29 -8.67 1.64 -11.23
C ASP A 29 -9.96 2.36 -11.64
N GLY A 30 -10.20 3.54 -11.08
CA GLY A 30 -11.41 4.34 -11.28
C GLY A 30 -12.66 3.82 -10.58
N SER A 31 -12.62 2.66 -9.91
CA SER A 31 -13.77 2.14 -9.15
C SER A 31 -13.84 2.71 -7.74
N LYS A 32 -15.04 2.74 -7.15
CA LYS A 32 -15.25 3.03 -5.72
C LYS A 32 -15.83 1.80 -5.05
N THR A 33 -15.03 1.12 -4.22
CA THR A 33 -15.52 -0.05 -3.47
C THR A 33 -16.18 0.32 -2.14
N GLY A 34 -15.86 1.50 -1.59
CA GLY A 34 -16.27 1.90 -0.24
C GLY A 34 -15.69 1.02 0.87
N ARG A 35 -14.66 0.22 0.56
CA ARG A 35 -14.11 -0.82 1.43
C ARG A 35 -12.60 -0.71 1.56
N LEU A 36 -12.11 -1.15 2.71
CA LEU A 36 -10.70 -1.36 3.00
C LEU A 36 -10.39 -2.84 2.94
N PHE A 37 -9.22 -3.15 2.42
CA PHE A 37 -8.69 -4.50 2.34
C PHE A 37 -7.36 -4.54 3.05
N VAL A 38 -7.24 -5.41 4.05
CA VAL A 38 -5.99 -5.64 4.77
C VAL A 38 -5.50 -7.04 4.44
N LEU A 39 -4.32 -7.15 3.83
CA LEU A 39 -3.77 -8.44 3.41
C LEU A 39 -3.55 -9.31 4.64
N LYS A 40 -4.19 -10.48 4.66
CA LYS A 40 -4.02 -11.50 5.69
C LYS A 40 -2.94 -12.51 5.29
N SER A 41 -2.93 -12.89 4.02
CA SER A 41 -1.96 -13.81 3.42
C SER A 41 -2.05 -13.75 1.90
N GLY A 42 -0.96 -14.07 1.21
CA GLY A 42 -0.90 -14.10 -0.25
C GLY A 42 0.05 -13.05 -0.79
N GLU A 43 -0.05 -12.75 -2.07
CA GLU A 43 0.76 -11.75 -2.76
C GLU A 43 -0.09 -11.06 -3.82
N VAL A 44 0.02 -9.74 -3.91
CA VAL A 44 -0.73 -8.94 -4.88
C VAL A 44 0.18 -7.97 -5.64
N ALA A 45 -0.23 -7.66 -6.87
CA ALA A 45 0.34 -6.59 -7.68
C ALA A 45 -0.58 -5.36 -7.66
N VAL A 46 0.02 -4.19 -7.51
CA VAL A 46 -0.63 -2.90 -7.75
C VAL A 46 -0.26 -2.45 -9.16
N VAL A 47 -1.25 -2.26 -10.04
CA VAL A 47 -1.02 -2.00 -11.46
C VAL A 47 -1.74 -0.72 -11.89
N LYS A 48 -1.06 0.17 -12.60
CA LYS A 48 -1.65 1.38 -13.17
C LYS A 48 -1.22 1.55 -14.62
N ASN A 49 -2.18 1.79 -15.52
CA ASN A 49 -1.90 1.94 -16.96
C ASN A 49 -1.01 0.80 -17.52
N SER A 50 -1.32 -0.44 -17.13
CA SER A 50 -0.54 -1.65 -17.48
C SER A 50 0.90 -1.71 -16.95
N VAL A 51 1.31 -0.78 -16.08
CA VAL A 51 2.60 -0.80 -15.39
C VAL A 51 2.40 -1.34 -13.97
N GLU A 52 3.13 -2.39 -13.61
CA GLU A 52 3.20 -2.89 -12.24
C GLU A 52 3.99 -1.89 -11.38
N LEU A 53 3.31 -1.25 -10.44
CA LEU A 53 3.89 -0.24 -9.55
C LEU A 53 4.54 -0.86 -8.31
N ALA A 54 3.98 -1.97 -7.83
CA ALA A 54 4.44 -2.66 -6.64
C ALA A 54 3.92 -4.10 -6.58
N ARG A 55 4.68 -4.95 -5.88
CA ARG A 55 4.26 -6.26 -5.37
C ARG A 55 4.23 -6.20 -3.86
N VAL A 56 3.21 -6.80 -3.27
CA VAL A 56 2.96 -6.74 -1.83
C VAL A 56 2.53 -8.11 -1.33
N ASP A 57 3.33 -8.70 -0.46
CA ASP A 57 3.11 -10.02 0.16
C ASP A 57 3.00 -9.95 1.70
N GLN A 58 3.29 -8.78 2.29
CA GLN A 58 3.33 -8.59 3.72
C GLN A 58 1.93 -8.53 4.35
N PRO A 59 1.59 -9.45 5.29
CA PRO A 59 0.37 -9.34 6.08
C PRO A 59 0.29 -8.02 6.85
N GLY A 60 -0.90 -7.45 6.94
CA GLY A 60 -1.16 -6.13 7.51
C GLY A 60 -1.12 -4.98 6.49
N ALA A 61 -0.66 -5.22 5.26
CA ALA A 61 -0.70 -4.21 4.21
C ALA A 61 -2.14 -3.79 3.91
N VAL A 62 -2.40 -2.47 3.92
CA VAL A 62 -3.74 -1.89 3.71
C VAL A 62 -3.87 -1.36 2.29
N PHE A 63 -5.01 -1.62 1.67
CA PHE A 63 -5.41 -1.15 0.34
C PHE A 63 -6.79 -0.49 0.38
N GLY A 64 -7.01 0.47 -0.52
CA GLY A 64 -8.24 1.27 -0.57
C GLY A 64 -8.29 2.39 0.47
N GLU A 65 -7.20 2.56 1.22
CA GLU A 65 -7.05 3.57 2.26
C GLU A 65 -7.14 4.99 1.70
N LEU A 66 -6.52 5.24 0.55
CA LEU A 66 -6.54 6.56 -0.10
C LEU A 66 -7.94 6.91 -0.60
N ALA A 67 -8.62 5.95 -1.22
CA ALA A 67 -9.98 6.14 -1.69
C ALA A 67 -10.94 6.45 -0.53
N ALA A 68 -10.80 5.73 0.60
CA ALA A 68 -11.59 5.97 1.80
C ALA A 68 -11.28 7.31 2.47
N LEU A 69 -10.00 7.69 2.59
CA LEU A 69 -9.57 8.91 3.28
C LEU A 69 -9.86 10.18 2.48
N LEU A 70 -9.73 10.13 1.16
CA LEU A 70 -9.83 11.31 0.29
C LEU A 70 -11.18 11.43 -0.42
N ASP A 71 -12.07 10.45 -0.24
CA ASP A 71 -13.31 10.28 -1.02
C ASP A 71 -13.09 10.28 -2.55
N GLN A 72 -12.06 9.55 -2.97
CA GLN A 72 -11.66 9.44 -4.38
C GLN A 72 -11.89 8.03 -4.91
N PRO A 73 -12.03 7.83 -6.23
CA PRO A 73 -11.90 6.51 -6.83
C PRO A 73 -10.53 5.88 -6.54
N HIS A 74 -10.45 4.55 -6.63
CA HIS A 74 -9.18 3.84 -6.59
C HIS A 74 -8.28 4.31 -7.73
N GLY A 75 -7.01 4.57 -7.43
CA GLY A 75 -6.07 5.13 -8.40
C GLY A 75 -5.21 4.09 -9.13
N ALA A 76 -5.45 2.79 -8.90
CA ALA A 76 -4.75 1.67 -9.50
C ALA A 76 -5.57 0.37 -9.32
N ASP A 77 -5.31 -0.61 -10.17
CA ASP A 77 -5.77 -1.98 -9.98
C ASP A 77 -4.98 -2.65 -8.83
N VAL A 78 -5.63 -3.55 -8.11
CA VAL A 78 -4.98 -4.50 -7.21
C VAL A 78 -5.38 -5.91 -7.64
N ARG A 79 -4.39 -6.74 -7.96
CA ARG A 79 -4.59 -8.09 -8.51
C ARG A 79 -3.86 -9.15 -7.69
N ALA A 80 -4.52 -10.27 -7.43
CA ALA A 80 -3.92 -11.40 -6.76
C ALA A 80 -2.87 -12.06 -7.68
N LEU A 81 -1.64 -12.21 -7.20
CA LEU A 81 -0.59 -12.97 -7.88
C LEU A 81 -0.62 -14.45 -7.48
N GLN A 82 -1.16 -14.73 -6.30
CA GLN A 82 -1.46 -16.07 -5.80
C GLN A 82 -2.77 -16.05 -5.00
N ASP A 83 -3.26 -17.22 -4.59
CA ASP A 83 -4.42 -17.30 -3.70
C ASP A 83 -4.19 -16.48 -2.44
N SER A 84 -5.02 -15.45 -2.26
CA SER A 84 -4.84 -14.39 -1.28
C SER A 84 -6.08 -14.23 -0.42
N ALA A 85 -5.89 -13.87 0.84
CA ALA A 85 -6.96 -13.61 1.80
C ALA A 85 -6.82 -12.20 2.37
N PHE A 86 -7.94 -11.54 2.58
CA PHE A 86 -8.02 -10.18 3.10
C PHE A 86 -9.03 -10.07 4.23
N HIS A 87 -8.67 -9.35 5.29
CA HIS A 87 -9.66 -8.77 6.18
C HIS A 87 -10.33 -7.60 5.46
N VAL A 88 -11.66 -7.55 5.47
CA VAL A 88 -12.44 -6.54 4.76
C VAL A 88 -13.23 -5.70 5.75
N ALA A 89 -13.14 -4.39 5.60
CA ALA A 89 -13.91 -3.44 6.39
C ALA A 89 -14.61 -2.41 5.51
N ASP A 90 -15.68 -1.83 6.02
CA ASP A 90 -16.25 -0.60 5.45
C ASP A 90 -15.26 0.55 5.58
N GLY A 91 -15.14 1.40 4.56
CA GLY A 91 -14.21 2.54 4.54
C GLY A 91 -14.43 3.52 5.69
N THR A 92 -15.66 3.64 6.20
CA THR A 92 -15.98 4.50 7.35
C THR A 92 -15.37 4.00 8.66
N LEU A 93 -14.93 2.73 8.72
CA LEU A 93 -14.24 2.18 9.89
C LEU A 93 -12.95 2.94 10.19
N LEU A 94 -12.27 3.45 9.15
CA LEU A 94 -11.01 4.19 9.29
C LEU A 94 -11.18 5.44 10.18
N ALA A 95 -12.34 6.10 10.16
CA ALA A 95 -12.62 7.24 11.02
C ALA A 95 -13.11 6.85 12.43
N LYS A 96 -13.58 5.61 12.61
CA LYS A 96 -14.18 5.11 13.86
C LYS A 96 -13.20 4.32 14.72
N GLU A 97 -12.16 3.75 14.12
CA GLU A 97 -11.17 2.90 14.78
C GLU A 97 -9.81 3.58 14.87
N PRO A 98 -9.44 4.18 16.02
CA PRO A 98 -8.19 4.92 16.18
C PRO A 98 -6.94 4.07 15.90
N VAL A 99 -6.99 2.77 16.21
CA VAL A 99 -5.87 1.85 15.96
C VAL A 99 -5.63 1.68 14.46
N LEU A 100 -6.69 1.49 13.67
CA LEU A 100 -6.62 1.41 12.21
C LEU A 100 -6.18 2.75 11.60
N LEU A 101 -6.75 3.87 12.07
CA LEU A 101 -6.37 5.20 11.62
C LEU A 101 -4.89 5.48 11.85
N ALA A 102 -4.39 5.18 13.05
CA ALA A 102 -2.98 5.37 13.39
C ALA A 102 -2.06 4.48 12.55
N ALA A 103 -2.45 3.22 12.29
CA ALA A 103 -1.71 2.32 11.42
C ALA A 103 -1.62 2.86 9.99
N VAL A 104 -2.75 3.26 9.40
CA VAL A 104 -2.80 3.84 8.05
C VAL A 104 -2.01 5.15 7.98
N ALA A 105 -2.17 6.04 8.96
CA ALA A 105 -1.46 7.32 9.01
C ALA A 105 0.06 7.12 9.05
N ARG A 106 0.56 6.15 9.83
CA ARG A 106 1.98 5.82 9.90
C ARG A 106 2.50 5.27 8.56
N ILE A 107 1.73 4.41 7.89
CA ILE A 107 2.10 3.89 6.56
C ILE A 107 2.22 5.04 5.56
N LEU A 108 1.22 5.92 5.49
CA LEU A 108 1.22 7.05 4.57
C LEU A 108 2.32 8.06 4.89
N ALA A 109 2.59 8.34 6.17
CA ALA A 109 3.67 9.23 6.58
C ALA A 109 5.05 8.69 6.16
N ARG A 110 5.30 7.38 6.34
CA ARG A 110 6.55 6.74 5.89
C ARG A 110 6.70 6.80 4.37
N ARG A 111 5.63 6.48 3.62
CA ARG A 111 5.62 6.60 2.16
C ARG A 111 5.92 8.03 1.71
N PHE A 112 5.34 9.03 2.39
CA PHE A 112 5.57 10.43 2.08
C PHE A 112 7.03 10.84 2.27
N VAL A 113 7.67 10.44 3.38
CA VAL A 113 9.10 10.69 3.62
C VAL A 113 9.95 10.14 2.48
N ILE A 114 9.70 8.90 2.05
CA ILE A 114 10.47 8.25 0.98
C ILE A 114 10.30 8.96 -0.36
N VAL A 115 9.07 9.31 -0.72
CA VAL A 115 8.80 10.05 -1.97
C VAL A 115 9.52 11.40 -1.93
N ASN A 116 9.47 12.11 -0.80
CA ASN A 116 10.10 13.41 -0.66
C ASN A 116 11.64 13.33 -0.73
N ASP A 117 12.26 12.38 -0.02
CA ASP A 117 13.71 12.16 -0.05
C ASP A 117 14.20 11.83 -1.46
N SER A 118 13.40 11.06 -2.20
CA SER A 118 13.75 10.67 -3.54
C SER A 118 13.57 11.78 -4.58
N LEU A 119 12.58 12.66 -4.39
CA LEU A 119 12.46 13.89 -5.18
C LEU A 119 13.68 14.79 -4.98
N VAL A 120 14.20 14.90 -3.75
CA VAL A 120 15.43 15.63 -3.46
C VAL A 120 16.63 14.99 -4.16
N ALA A 121 16.77 13.66 -4.08
CA ALA A 121 17.83 12.92 -4.77
C ALA A 121 17.77 13.14 -6.30
N LEU A 122 16.58 13.04 -6.90
CA LEU A 122 16.36 13.26 -8.33
C LEU A 122 16.72 14.69 -8.75
N LYS A 123 16.32 15.69 -7.97
CA LYS A 123 16.65 17.09 -8.22
C LYS A 123 18.17 17.32 -8.24
N ASN A 124 18.89 16.73 -7.28
CA ASN A 124 20.34 16.84 -7.20
C ASN A 124 21.02 16.19 -8.41
N GLU A 125 20.55 15.02 -8.86
CA GLU A 125 21.11 14.35 -10.04
C GLU A 125 20.85 15.09 -11.35
N ILE A 126 19.69 15.75 -11.51
CA ILE A 126 19.40 16.58 -12.67
C ILE A 126 20.32 17.82 -12.68
N GLN A 127 20.52 18.44 -11.52
CA GLN A 127 21.35 19.65 -11.38
C GLN A 127 22.84 19.41 -11.64
N THR A 128 23.35 18.21 -11.38
CA THR A 128 24.76 17.86 -11.62
C THR A 128 25.05 17.48 -13.09
N GLY A 129 24.05 17.50 -13.98
CA GLY A 129 24.22 17.28 -15.42
C GLY A 129 24.24 15.79 -15.80
N THR A 130 23.07 15.13 -15.79
CA THR A 130 22.99 13.66 -15.83
C THR A 130 23.17 13.01 -17.21
N SER A 131 23.77 11.81 -17.17
CA SER A 131 23.55 10.72 -18.14
C SER A 131 22.20 10.03 -17.86
N PRO A 132 21.47 9.49 -18.86
CA PRO A 132 20.19 8.79 -18.69
C PRO A 132 20.16 7.67 -17.64
N SER A 133 21.33 7.15 -17.23
CA SER A 133 21.47 6.09 -16.22
C SER A 133 21.26 6.58 -14.77
N GLY A 134 21.57 7.84 -14.43
CA GLY A 134 21.40 8.36 -13.06
C GLY A 134 19.92 8.42 -12.66
N VAL A 135 19.12 9.11 -13.47
CA VAL A 135 17.66 9.23 -13.29
C VAL A 135 17.00 7.86 -13.13
N ARG A 136 17.41 6.86 -13.93
CA ARG A 136 16.88 5.49 -13.85
C ARG A 136 17.21 4.83 -12.50
N ASN A 137 18.39 5.07 -11.93
CA ASN A 137 18.79 4.52 -10.64
C ASN A 137 18.00 5.12 -9.48
N VAL A 138 17.71 6.43 -9.50
CA VAL A 138 16.87 7.07 -8.47
C VAL A 138 15.45 6.53 -8.52
N ILE A 139 14.87 6.39 -9.71
CA ILE A 139 13.52 5.81 -9.88
C ILE A 139 13.48 4.36 -9.38
N ALA A 140 14.44 3.52 -9.76
CA ALA A 140 14.48 2.12 -9.29
C ALA A 140 14.62 2.04 -7.74
N LYS A 141 15.38 2.97 -7.14
CA LYS A 141 15.50 3.06 -5.68
C LYS A 141 14.20 3.51 -5.01
N MET A 142 13.47 4.45 -5.62
CA MET A 142 12.13 4.87 -5.17
C MET A 142 11.16 3.69 -5.13
N GLU A 143 11.05 2.96 -6.23
CA GLU A 143 10.16 1.80 -6.37
C GLU A 143 10.50 0.76 -5.29
N THR A 144 11.79 0.43 -5.13
CA THR A 144 12.26 -0.52 -4.12
C THR A 144 11.91 -0.07 -2.70
N GLN A 145 12.13 1.21 -2.35
CA GLN A 145 11.86 1.72 -1.01
C GLN A 145 10.36 1.85 -0.71
N MET A 146 9.55 2.20 -1.70
CA MET A 146 8.10 2.20 -1.58
C MET A 146 7.55 0.80 -1.32
N MET A 147 8.05 -0.21 -2.05
CA MET A 147 7.71 -1.63 -1.82
C MET A 147 8.20 -2.08 -0.43
N ALA A 148 9.41 -1.70 -0.03
CA ALA A 148 9.97 -2.04 1.28
C ALA A 148 9.20 -1.45 2.46
N THR A 149 8.46 -0.34 2.28
CA THR A 149 7.63 0.25 3.34
C THR A 149 6.36 -0.54 3.61
N GLN A 150 5.93 -1.36 2.65
CA GLN A 150 4.92 -2.38 2.87
C GLN A 150 5.50 -3.62 3.54
N ILE A 151 6.81 -3.89 3.43
CA ILE A 151 7.44 -5.18 3.78
C ILE A 151 8.27 -5.13 5.08
N LEU A 152 8.75 -3.97 5.52
CA LEU A 152 9.84 -3.95 6.47
C LEU A 152 9.75 -2.78 7.44
N ILE A 153 8.83 -2.83 8.43
CA ILE A 153 9.07 -2.51 9.86
C ILE A 153 7.88 -3.09 10.64
N PRO A 154 8.04 -4.13 11.50
CA PRO A 154 7.06 -4.34 12.55
C PRO A 154 7.11 -3.10 13.44
N PHE A 155 5.97 -2.45 13.60
CA PHE A 155 5.73 -1.27 14.43
C PHE A 155 6.78 -1.01 15.54
#